data_AF-A0AB94IAB4-F1
#
_entry.id   AF-A0AB94IAB4-F1
#
_cell.length_a   1.000
_cell.length_b   1.000
_cell.length_c   1.000
_cell.angle_alpha   90.00
_cell.angle_beta   90.00
_cell.angle_gamma   90.00
#
_symmetry.space_group_name_H-M   'P 1'
#
loop_
_entity.id
_entity.type
_entity.pdbx_description
1 polymer ?
#
loop_
_entity_poly.entity_id
_entity_poly.type
_entity_poly.pdbx_seq_one_letter_code
_entity_poly.pdbx_strand_id
1 'polypeptide(L)'
;MIILAIICTLIGAVLSIRTVINERPRPWRSGSYLLFIFGLLALSPITNLRPQKLTVPSQIIYRFDEHRYLLLTGYRCQGRAYFIDDKEQIYYQLARHSWRVYTEPYRHPAKNYFSIPYSDLSGIETSIDGGRSFKTIHLRSGHSLGHHDSPQYDVVNDQAFILAKNGELYISEAPFGTRTPDMLSKKEQHREGAILGRSQIIPDSIPPIPSDYNGWDKMRCDYNAKSSKLPDNHTVLEVYQQFLGTAK
;
A
#
# COMPACT_ATOMS: atom_id res chain seq x y z
N MET A 1 10.78 -42.36 0.64
CA MET A 1 9.30 -42.40 0.78
C MET A 1 8.60 -42.98 -0.45
N ILE A 2 8.94 -42.57 -1.67
CA ILE A 2 8.30 -43.07 -2.91
C ILE A 2 8.44 -44.58 -3.09
N ILE A 3 9.64 -45.14 -2.89
CA ILE A 3 9.88 -46.60 -2.99
C ILE A 3 9.01 -47.38 -2.00
N LEU A 4 8.86 -46.88 -0.76
CA LEU A 4 8.01 -47.50 0.25
C LEU A 4 6.52 -47.45 -0.14
N ALA A 5 6.06 -46.34 -0.73
CA ALA A 5 4.69 -46.20 -1.22
C ALA A 5 4.37 -47.12 -2.42
N ILE A 6 5.34 -47.32 -3.33
CA ILE A 6 5.24 -48.30 -4.43
C ILE A 6 5.15 -49.73 -3.87
N ILE A 7 5.97 -50.05 -2.87
CA ILE A 7 5.94 -51.36 -2.22
C ILE A 7 4.59 -51.58 -1.51
N CYS A 8 4.08 -50.58 -0.78
CA CYS A 8 2.78 -50.67 -0.10
C CYS A 8 1.60 -50.81 -1.08
N THR A 9 1.62 -50.11 -2.22
CA THR A 9 0.57 -50.26 -3.25
C THR A 9 0.59 -51.64 -3.91
N LEU A 10 1.77 -52.15 -4.28
CA LEU A 10 1.91 -53.48 -4.87
C LEU A 10 1.48 -54.59 -3.89
N ILE A 11 1.94 -54.51 -2.63
CA ILE A 11 1.54 -55.45 -1.58
C ILE A 11 0.04 -55.36 -1.31
N GLY A 12 -0.51 -54.14 -1.19
CA GLY A 12 -1.94 -53.92 -1.00
C GLY A 12 -2.78 -54.53 -2.13
N ALA A 13 -2.40 -54.30 -3.39
CA ALA A 13 -3.08 -54.85 -4.57
C ALA A 13 -3.07 -56.39 -4.59
N VAL A 14 -1.91 -57.00 -4.34
CA VAL A 14 -1.77 -58.47 -4.29
C VAL A 14 -2.61 -59.06 -3.15
N LEU A 15 -2.64 -58.42 -1.97
CA LEU A 15 -3.46 -58.85 -0.84
C LEU A 15 -4.96 -58.68 -1.11
N SER A 16 -5.38 -57.62 -1.79
CA SER A 16 -6.78 -57.41 -2.19
C SER A 16 -7.24 -58.49 -3.17
N ILE A 17 -6.44 -58.81 -4.19
CA ILE A 17 -6.74 -59.89 -5.14
C ILE A 17 -6.87 -61.23 -4.40
N ARG A 18 -5.91 -61.55 -3.52
CA ARG A 18 -5.87 -62.81 -2.79
C ARG A 18 -7.04 -62.95 -1.79
N THR A 19 -7.47 -61.87 -1.16
CA THR A 19 -8.59 -61.88 -0.21
C THR A 19 -9.96 -61.97 -0.91
N VAL A 20 -10.07 -61.49 -2.15
CA VAL A 20 -11.25 -61.68 -3.00
C VAL A 20 -11.36 -63.12 -3.50
N ILE A 21 -10.25 -63.71 -3.97
CA ILE A 21 -10.22 -65.09 -4.50
C ILE A 21 -10.49 -66.13 -3.39
N ASN A 22 -9.91 -65.95 -2.19
CA ASN A 22 -10.04 -66.92 -1.08
C ASN A 22 -11.21 -66.62 -0.12
N GLU A 23 -12.19 -65.79 -0.50
CA GLU A 23 -13.36 -65.40 0.32
C GLU A 23 -13.03 -65.08 1.80
N ARG A 24 -11.93 -64.36 2.04
CA ARG A 24 -11.46 -64.05 3.40
C ARG A 24 -12.48 -63.16 4.15
N PRO A 25 -12.59 -63.30 5.49
CA PRO A 25 -13.57 -62.57 6.28
C PRO A 25 -13.38 -61.05 6.18
N ARG A 26 -14.50 -60.32 6.24
CA ARG A 26 -14.63 -58.86 6.06
C ARG A 26 -13.47 -57.99 6.58
N PRO A 27 -12.94 -58.16 7.82
CA PRO A 27 -11.87 -57.30 8.33
C PRO A 27 -10.56 -57.38 7.53
N TRP A 28 -10.25 -58.55 6.95
CA TRP A 28 -9.04 -58.75 6.15
C TRP A 28 -9.13 -58.06 4.78
N ARG A 29 -10.33 -58.05 4.19
CA ARG A 29 -10.60 -57.32 2.93
C ARG A 29 -10.48 -55.81 3.17
N SER A 30 -11.09 -55.29 4.23
CA SER A 30 -11.03 -53.88 4.61
C SER A 30 -9.59 -53.39 4.85
N GLY A 31 -8.75 -54.18 5.53
CA GLY A 31 -7.35 -53.84 5.75
C GLY A 31 -6.55 -53.73 4.45
N SER A 32 -6.78 -54.63 3.49
CA SER A 32 -6.08 -54.59 2.19
C SER A 32 -6.45 -53.37 1.34
N TYR A 33 -7.73 -52.99 1.32
CA TYR A 33 -8.20 -51.81 0.59
C TYR A 33 -7.66 -50.52 1.19
N LEU A 34 -7.61 -50.41 2.52
CA LEU A 34 -7.02 -49.26 3.20
C LEU A 34 -5.54 -49.11 2.84
N LEU A 35 -4.76 -50.20 2.89
CA LEU A 35 -3.35 -50.22 2.49
C LEU A 35 -3.15 -49.76 1.04
N PHE A 36 -4.01 -50.23 0.12
CA PHE A 36 -3.97 -49.83 -1.28
C PHE A 36 -4.31 -48.34 -1.48
N ILE A 37 -5.37 -47.84 -0.82
CA ILE A 37 -5.79 -46.43 -0.87
C ILE A 37 -4.70 -45.51 -0.28
N PHE A 38 -4.12 -45.86 0.87
CA PHE A 38 -3.04 -45.08 1.47
C PHE A 38 -1.80 -45.02 0.57
N GLY A 39 -1.46 -46.13 -0.09
CA GLY A 39 -0.39 -46.16 -1.07
C GLY A 39 -0.67 -45.27 -2.30
N LEU A 40 -1.91 -45.29 -2.83
CA LEU A 40 -2.32 -44.43 -3.93
C LEU A 40 -2.31 -42.94 -3.54
N LEU A 41 -2.77 -42.60 -2.34
CA LEU A 41 -2.74 -41.23 -1.82
C LEU A 41 -1.31 -40.72 -1.66
N ALA A 42 -0.39 -41.58 -1.19
CA ALA A 42 1.03 -41.25 -1.06
C ALA A 42 1.76 -41.10 -2.42
N LEU A 43 1.24 -41.73 -3.49
CA LEU A 43 1.72 -41.56 -4.86
C LEU A 43 1.00 -40.44 -5.62
N SER A 44 -0.09 -39.90 -5.07
CA SER A 44 -0.86 -38.85 -5.72
C SER A 44 -0.05 -37.55 -5.83
N PRO A 45 -0.07 -36.86 -6.99
CA PRO A 45 0.61 -35.58 -7.18
C PRO A 45 0.01 -34.44 -6.31
N ILE A 46 -1.07 -34.71 -5.57
CA ILE A 46 -1.73 -33.75 -4.67
C ILE A 46 -0.79 -33.33 -3.53
N THR A 47 0.13 -34.20 -3.11
CA THR A 47 1.16 -33.87 -2.11
C THR A 47 2.24 -32.92 -2.64
N ASN A 48 2.27 -32.69 -3.95
CA ASN A 48 3.20 -31.77 -4.64
C ASN A 48 2.57 -30.42 -4.97
N LEU A 49 1.44 -30.06 -4.34
CA LEU A 49 0.94 -28.68 -4.33
C LEU A 49 1.91 -27.83 -3.51
N ARG A 50 2.99 -27.39 -4.14
CA ARG A 50 3.87 -26.35 -3.60
C ARG A 50 2.97 -25.13 -3.35
N PRO A 51 2.79 -24.68 -2.10
CA PRO A 51 1.99 -23.49 -1.86
C PRO A 51 2.60 -22.36 -2.68
N GLN A 52 1.81 -21.78 -3.58
CA GLN A 52 2.25 -20.64 -4.36
C GLN A 52 2.61 -19.55 -3.35
N LYS A 53 3.89 -19.20 -3.27
CA LYS A 53 4.37 -18.16 -2.36
C LYS A 53 3.80 -16.84 -2.86
N LEU A 54 2.62 -16.48 -2.36
CA LEU A 54 1.92 -15.25 -2.73
C LEU A 54 2.65 -14.07 -2.09
N THR A 55 3.67 -13.57 -2.77
CA THR A 55 4.37 -12.35 -2.37
C THR A 55 3.57 -11.14 -2.82
N VAL A 56 3.09 -10.34 -1.86
CA VAL A 56 2.41 -9.09 -2.17
C VAL A 56 3.43 -8.13 -2.78
N PRO A 57 3.19 -7.58 -3.98
CA PRO A 57 4.17 -6.74 -4.64
C PRO A 57 4.26 -5.39 -3.94
N SER A 58 5.49 -4.90 -3.80
CA SER A 58 5.80 -3.55 -3.34
C SER A 58 6.30 -2.70 -4.50
N GLN A 59 5.87 -1.45 -4.59
CA GLN A 59 6.32 -0.54 -5.64
C GLN A 59 6.37 0.89 -5.14
N ILE A 60 7.35 1.66 -5.62
CA ILE A 60 7.40 3.10 -5.40
C ILE A 60 6.29 3.74 -6.22
N ILE A 61 5.35 4.38 -5.53
CA ILE A 61 4.22 5.06 -6.17
C ILE A 61 4.42 6.56 -6.32
N TYR A 62 5.36 7.15 -5.58
CA TYR A 62 5.67 8.58 -5.68
C TYR A 62 7.09 8.85 -5.21
N ARG A 63 7.80 9.78 -5.87
CA ARG A 63 9.09 10.30 -5.41
C ARG A 63 8.98 11.78 -5.15
N PHE A 64 9.31 12.20 -3.93
CA PHE A 64 9.44 13.61 -3.57
C PHE A 64 10.79 14.16 -4.07
N ASP A 65 11.83 13.35 -3.96
CA ASP A 65 13.17 13.57 -4.49
C ASP A 65 13.97 12.24 -4.50
N GLU A 66 15.30 12.33 -4.45
CA GLU A 66 16.22 11.20 -4.49
C GLU A 66 16.05 10.24 -3.30
N HIS A 67 15.84 10.79 -2.08
CA HIS A 67 15.86 9.99 -0.84
C HIS A 67 14.48 9.71 -0.26
N ARG A 68 13.45 10.45 -0.72
CA ARG A 68 12.13 10.45 -0.08
C ARG A 68 11.05 10.00 -1.05
N TYR A 69 10.29 8.98 -0.66
CA TYR A 69 9.32 8.35 -1.55
C TYR A 69 8.17 7.67 -0.80
N LEU A 70 7.11 7.38 -1.55
CA LEU A 70 5.99 6.56 -1.10
C LEU A 70 6.10 5.16 -1.65
N LEU A 71 6.08 4.16 -0.76
CA LEU A 71 6.03 2.75 -1.14
C LEU A 71 4.62 2.23 -0.90
N LEU A 72 4.06 1.53 -1.90
CA LEU A 72 2.81 0.80 -1.79
C LEU A 72 3.08 -0.70 -1.81
N THR A 73 2.62 -1.41 -0.79
CA THR A 73 2.59 -2.88 -0.76
C THR A 73 1.15 -3.35 -0.89
N GLY A 74 0.79 -3.89 -2.05
CA GLY A 74 -0.59 -4.28 -2.34
C GLY A 74 -0.84 -4.66 -3.80
N TYR A 75 -2.11 -4.86 -4.15
CA TYR A 75 -2.52 -5.26 -5.49
C TYR A 75 -3.38 -4.18 -6.14
N ARG A 76 -3.35 -4.08 -7.47
CA ARG A 76 -4.26 -3.21 -8.23
C ARG A 76 -4.24 -1.75 -7.72
N CYS A 77 -3.06 -1.25 -7.39
CA CYS A 77 -2.85 0.11 -6.87
C CYS A 77 -3.59 0.42 -5.57
N GLN A 78 -3.82 -0.62 -4.76
CA GLN A 78 -4.40 -0.52 -3.44
C GLN A 78 -3.67 -1.42 -2.43
N GLY A 79 -3.41 -0.91 -1.24
CA GLY A 79 -2.61 -1.66 -0.25
C GLY A 79 -2.21 -0.82 0.95
N ARG A 80 -1.14 -1.23 1.62
CA ARG A 80 -0.52 -0.42 2.68
C ARG A 80 0.47 0.54 2.04
N ALA A 81 0.38 1.81 2.40
CA ALA A 81 1.27 2.85 1.93
C ALA A 81 2.19 3.33 3.06
N TYR A 82 3.42 3.67 2.66
CA TYR A 82 4.48 4.04 3.58
C TYR A 82 5.22 5.26 3.07
N PHE A 83 5.52 6.19 3.97
CA PHE A 83 6.51 7.24 3.74
C PHE A 83 7.89 6.72 4.16
N ILE A 84 8.88 6.91 3.30
CA ILE A 84 10.27 6.53 3.55
C ILE A 84 11.17 7.73 3.24
N ASP A 85 12.09 8.00 4.16
CA ASP A 85 13.26 8.85 3.96
C ASP A 85 14.52 8.02 4.25
N ASP A 86 15.23 7.63 3.19
CA ASP A 86 16.44 6.81 3.33
C ASP A 86 17.59 7.59 3.98
N LYS A 87 17.63 8.91 3.80
CA LYS A 87 18.72 9.75 4.34
C LYS A 87 18.56 9.94 5.84
N GLU A 88 17.35 10.25 6.29
CA GLU A 88 17.04 10.48 7.70
C GLU A 88 16.63 9.21 8.45
N GLN A 89 16.64 8.06 7.76
CA GLN A 89 16.23 6.75 8.29
C GLN A 89 14.82 6.78 8.89
N ILE A 90 13.90 7.47 8.22
CA ILE A 90 12.50 7.59 8.64
C ILE A 90 11.67 6.57 7.88
N TYR A 91 10.87 5.83 8.63
CA TYR A 91 9.87 4.94 8.09
C TYR A 91 8.53 5.15 8.81
N TYR A 92 7.49 5.46 8.05
CA TYR A 92 6.17 5.69 8.62
C TYR A 92 5.07 4.99 7.81
N GLN A 93 4.27 4.17 8.47
CA GLN A 93 3.06 3.61 7.89
C GLN A 93 1.93 4.63 7.96
N LEU A 94 1.40 5.03 6.80
CA LEU A 94 0.26 5.94 6.72
C LEU A 94 -1.01 5.28 7.31
N ALA A 95 -1.91 6.06 7.92
CA ALA A 95 -2.95 5.55 8.81
C ALA A 95 -4.00 4.67 8.09
N ARG A 96 -4.24 4.92 6.79
CA ARG A 96 -5.21 4.14 6.02
C ARG A 96 -4.68 2.74 5.68
N HIS A 97 -5.29 1.73 6.30
CA HIS A 97 -4.93 0.32 6.15
C HIS A 97 -5.13 -0.22 4.72
N SER A 98 -5.89 0.52 3.89
CA SER A 98 -6.10 0.23 2.47
C SER A 98 -6.05 1.53 1.67
N TRP A 99 -4.84 2.03 1.46
CA TRP A 99 -4.53 3.18 0.65
C TRP A 99 -4.75 2.87 -0.83
N ARG A 100 -5.41 3.78 -1.55
CA ARG A 100 -5.51 3.76 -3.02
C ARG A 100 -4.73 4.95 -3.58
N VAL A 101 -3.97 4.71 -4.65
CA VAL A 101 -3.12 5.73 -5.28
C VAL A 101 -3.95 6.91 -5.78
N TYR A 102 -3.48 8.12 -5.49
CA TYR A 102 -4.04 9.37 -6.03
C TYR A 102 -3.46 9.61 -7.43
N THR A 103 -4.31 9.70 -8.45
CA THR A 103 -3.87 9.63 -9.87
C THR A 103 -3.86 10.98 -10.59
N GLU A 104 -4.34 12.03 -9.93
CA GLU A 104 -4.34 13.40 -10.45
C GLU A 104 -2.94 14.05 -10.33
N PRO A 105 -2.71 15.18 -11.02
CA PRO A 105 -1.50 15.97 -10.86
C PRO A 105 -1.23 16.31 -9.39
N TYR A 106 -0.04 15.94 -8.93
CA TYR A 106 0.40 16.08 -7.56
C TYR A 106 1.90 16.40 -7.52
N ARG A 107 2.24 17.66 -7.24
CA ARG A 107 3.63 18.14 -7.13
C ARG A 107 3.94 18.55 -5.70
N HIS A 108 5.05 18.08 -5.18
CA HIS A 108 5.40 18.28 -3.77
C HIS A 108 6.87 18.69 -3.63
N PRO A 109 7.21 19.97 -3.90
CA PRO A 109 8.56 20.51 -3.66
C PRO A 109 8.91 20.73 -2.18
N ALA A 110 7.92 20.84 -1.29
CA ALA A 110 8.15 21.08 0.13
C ALA A 110 9.05 20.02 0.79
N LYS A 111 9.90 20.45 1.73
CA LYS A 111 10.91 19.58 2.33
C LYS A 111 10.55 19.13 3.74
N ASN A 112 10.03 20.02 4.59
CA ASN A 112 9.74 19.68 5.99
C ASN A 112 8.26 19.42 6.25
N TYR A 113 7.41 19.90 5.35
CA TYR A 113 5.97 19.70 5.39
C TYR A 113 5.54 18.67 4.34
N PHE A 114 4.95 17.57 4.77
CA PHE A 114 4.36 16.56 3.87
C PHE A 114 2.84 16.63 3.91
N SER A 115 2.21 16.50 2.75
CA SER A 115 0.76 16.52 2.62
C SER A 115 0.34 15.56 1.53
N ILE A 116 -0.11 14.37 1.93
CA ILE A 116 -0.25 13.21 1.06
C ILE A 116 -1.75 12.84 0.95
N PRO A 117 -2.37 12.98 -0.23
CA PRO A 117 -3.80 12.75 -0.40
C PRO A 117 -4.21 11.28 -0.43
N TYR A 118 -5.34 10.94 0.19
CA TYR A 118 -6.12 9.78 -0.24
C TYR A 118 -6.67 9.99 -1.67
N SER A 119 -6.95 8.90 -2.39
CA SER A 119 -7.38 8.94 -3.81
C SER A 119 -8.60 9.80 -4.11
N ASP A 120 -9.46 10.02 -3.12
CA ASP A 120 -10.71 10.79 -3.19
C ASP A 120 -10.65 12.09 -2.39
N LEU A 121 -9.50 12.43 -1.80
CA LEU A 121 -9.36 13.57 -0.88
C LEU A 121 -10.32 13.51 0.32
N SER A 122 -10.77 12.32 0.72
CA SER A 122 -11.52 12.12 1.97
C SER A 122 -10.67 12.34 3.22
N GLY A 123 -9.34 12.34 3.06
CA GLY A 123 -8.37 12.61 4.10
C GLY A 123 -7.00 12.83 3.48
N ILE A 124 -6.15 13.54 4.22
CA ILE A 124 -4.83 13.98 3.77
C ILE A 124 -3.86 13.73 4.91
N GLU A 125 -2.91 12.84 4.71
CA GLU A 125 -1.87 12.59 5.71
C GLU A 125 -0.88 13.74 5.69
N THR A 126 -0.81 14.44 6.82
CA THR A 126 0.01 15.64 6.97
C THR A 126 1.09 15.43 8.01
N SER A 127 2.33 15.75 7.66
CA SER A 127 3.46 15.80 8.58
C SER A 127 4.07 17.19 8.57
N ILE A 128 4.44 17.68 9.75
CA ILE A 128 5.11 18.96 9.96
C ILE A 128 6.51 18.82 10.54
N ASP A 129 6.96 17.58 10.72
CA ASP A 129 8.18 17.20 11.42
C ASP A 129 9.11 16.39 10.52
N GLY A 130 9.06 16.65 9.21
CA GLY A 130 9.90 15.96 8.24
C GLY A 130 9.53 14.49 8.01
N GLY A 131 8.27 14.11 8.26
CA GLY A 131 7.77 12.75 8.04
C GLY A 131 7.92 11.82 9.24
N ARG A 132 8.34 12.32 10.40
CA ARG A 132 8.51 11.51 11.63
C ARG A 132 7.17 11.12 12.25
N SER A 133 6.17 11.98 12.10
CA SER A 133 4.78 11.67 12.46
C SER A 133 3.81 12.26 11.44
N PHE A 134 2.67 11.58 11.27
CA PHE A 134 1.59 12.06 10.42
C PHE A 134 0.29 12.17 11.20
N LYS A 135 -0.54 13.12 10.78
CA LYS A 135 -1.93 13.29 11.20
C LYS A 135 -2.80 13.39 9.96
N THR A 136 -3.92 12.68 9.96
CA THR A 136 -4.92 12.86 8.92
C THR A 136 -5.68 14.15 9.15
N ILE A 137 -5.75 14.98 8.12
CA ILE A 137 -6.60 16.18 8.07
C ILE A 137 -7.64 16.06 6.97
N HIS A 138 -8.60 16.97 6.98
CA HIS A 138 -9.73 16.98 6.05
C HIS A 138 -9.92 18.36 5.43
N LEU A 139 -10.76 18.43 4.40
CA LEU A 139 -11.33 19.70 3.96
C LEU A 139 -12.37 20.14 4.99
N ARG A 140 -12.46 21.44 5.28
CA ARG A 140 -13.40 21.96 6.29
C ARG A 140 -14.85 21.63 5.96
N SER A 141 -15.22 21.63 4.68
CA SER A 141 -16.55 21.20 4.22
C SER A 141 -16.98 19.82 4.77
N GLY A 142 -16.04 18.99 5.24
CA GLY A 142 -16.26 17.64 5.73
C GLY A 142 -16.52 16.63 4.60
N HIS A 143 -16.55 17.08 3.35
CA HIS A 143 -16.80 16.26 2.19
C HIS A 143 -15.51 16.01 1.41
N SER A 144 -15.34 14.75 0.99
CA SER A 144 -14.39 14.36 -0.05
C SER A 144 -14.75 15.08 -1.35
N LEU A 145 -13.75 15.58 -2.09
CA LEU A 145 -13.99 16.14 -3.42
C LEU A 145 -14.39 15.06 -4.43
N GLY A 146 -14.01 13.80 -4.18
CA GLY A 146 -14.22 12.69 -5.10
C GLY A 146 -12.94 12.28 -5.82
N HIS A 147 -13.01 11.18 -6.55
CA HIS A 147 -11.91 10.74 -7.40
C HIS A 147 -11.89 11.63 -8.65
N HIS A 148 -10.71 12.09 -9.07
CA HIS A 148 -10.52 12.91 -10.27
C HIS A 148 -11.13 14.32 -10.24
N ASP A 149 -11.55 14.81 -9.06
CA ASP A 149 -12.18 16.13 -8.90
C ASP A 149 -11.22 17.22 -8.41
N SER A 150 -9.92 16.95 -8.48
CA SER A 150 -8.84 17.89 -8.18
C SER A 150 -7.82 17.92 -9.31
N PRO A 151 -7.99 18.77 -10.33
CA PRO A 151 -7.04 18.86 -11.46
C PRO A 151 -5.61 19.25 -11.06
N GLN A 152 -5.38 19.79 -9.86
CA GLN A 152 -4.06 20.19 -9.41
C GLN A 152 -3.97 20.14 -7.88
N TYR A 153 -2.98 19.43 -7.37
CA TYR A 153 -2.57 19.46 -5.98
C TYR A 153 -1.08 19.77 -5.89
N ASP A 154 -0.72 20.96 -5.42
CA ASP A 154 0.67 21.31 -5.16
C ASP A 154 0.96 21.55 -3.68
N VAL A 155 2.18 21.22 -3.25
CA VAL A 155 2.67 21.52 -1.90
C VAL A 155 3.94 22.35 -1.98
N VAL A 156 3.79 23.67 -1.86
CA VAL A 156 4.82 24.67 -2.11
C VAL A 156 4.97 25.54 -0.87
N ASN A 157 6.19 25.95 -0.53
CA ASN A 157 6.48 26.81 0.62
C ASN A 157 5.89 26.25 1.94
N ASP A 158 6.01 24.93 2.13
CA ASP A 158 5.46 24.21 3.30
C ASP A 158 3.94 24.42 3.51
N GLN A 159 3.19 24.60 2.42
CA GLN A 159 1.74 24.74 2.40
C GLN A 159 1.12 23.92 1.26
N ALA A 160 -0.01 23.27 1.53
CA ALA A 160 -0.75 22.48 0.55
C ALA A 160 -1.83 23.32 -0.12
N PHE A 161 -1.99 23.10 -1.43
CA PHE A 161 -2.96 23.77 -2.29
C PHE A 161 -3.67 22.73 -3.15
N ILE A 162 -5.00 22.68 -3.06
CA ILE A 162 -5.84 21.78 -3.85
C ILE A 162 -6.79 22.64 -4.67
N LEU A 163 -6.63 22.62 -5.99
CA LEU A 163 -7.60 23.20 -6.90
C LEU A 163 -8.67 22.16 -7.21
N ALA A 164 -9.89 22.40 -6.75
CA ALA A 164 -11.04 21.59 -7.08
C ALA A 164 -11.53 21.89 -8.50
N LYS A 165 -12.18 20.91 -9.13
CA LYS A 165 -12.69 21.00 -10.50
C LYS A 165 -13.74 22.11 -10.70
N ASN A 166 -14.43 22.50 -9.62
CA ASN A 166 -15.37 23.63 -9.61
C ASN A 166 -14.67 25.01 -9.55
N GLY A 167 -13.34 25.05 -9.55
CA GLY A 167 -12.52 26.27 -9.48
C GLY A 167 -12.22 26.74 -8.05
N GLU A 168 -12.66 26.01 -7.02
CA GLU A 168 -12.42 26.36 -5.63
C GLU A 168 -11.01 25.96 -5.21
N LEU A 169 -10.26 26.89 -4.61
CA LEU A 169 -8.93 26.64 -4.07
C LEU A 169 -9.03 26.37 -2.56
N TYR A 170 -8.61 25.18 -2.16
CA TYR A 170 -8.43 24.81 -0.76
C TYR A 170 -6.96 24.90 -0.38
N ILE A 171 -6.66 25.46 0.79
CA ILE A 171 -5.29 25.55 1.29
C ILE A 171 -5.17 25.06 2.72
N SER A 172 -4.03 24.47 3.05
CA SER A 172 -3.67 24.17 4.43
C SER A 172 -3.15 25.42 5.14
N GLU A 173 -3.12 25.37 6.47
CA GLU A 173 -2.57 26.44 7.29
C GLU A 173 -1.03 26.47 7.21
N ALA A 174 -0.42 27.67 7.16
CA ALA A 174 1.03 27.86 7.27
C ALA A 174 1.44 28.94 8.31
N PRO A 175 2.22 28.64 9.37
CA PRO A 175 2.69 27.33 9.78
C PRO A 175 1.52 26.48 10.28
N PHE A 176 1.57 25.19 10.01
CA PHE A 176 0.50 24.26 10.36
C PHE A 176 0.37 24.10 11.89
N GLY A 177 -0.88 23.95 12.36
CA GLY A 177 -1.18 23.56 13.74
C GLY A 177 -1.42 24.71 14.71
N THR A 178 -1.75 25.93 14.26
CA THR A 178 -2.04 27.04 15.19
C THR A 178 -3.51 27.17 15.57
N ARG A 179 -4.45 26.89 14.65
CA ARG A 179 -5.89 26.98 14.98
C ARG A 179 -6.78 25.92 14.36
N THR A 180 -6.52 25.55 13.12
CA THR A 180 -7.49 24.78 12.33
C THR A 180 -6.79 23.65 11.61
N PRO A 181 -7.03 22.38 12.01
CA PRO A 181 -6.35 21.26 11.40
C PRO A 181 -6.84 20.99 9.97
N ASP A 182 -7.88 21.67 9.49
CA ASP A 182 -8.50 21.42 8.18
C ASP A 182 -7.95 22.35 7.09
N MET A 183 -8.06 21.91 5.84
CA MET A 183 -7.88 22.78 4.68
C MET A 183 -9.14 23.62 4.43
N LEU A 184 -8.94 24.90 4.15
CA LEU A 184 -10.02 25.87 3.96
C LEU A 184 -10.02 26.43 2.54
N SER A 185 -11.22 26.75 2.05
CA SER A 185 -11.42 27.47 0.80
C SER A 185 -11.76 28.94 1.01
N LYS A 186 -11.62 29.73 -0.07
CA LYS A 186 -12.09 31.12 -0.09
C LYS A 186 -13.55 31.26 0.27
N LYS A 187 -14.39 30.34 -0.19
CA LYS A 187 -15.83 30.37 0.07
C LYS A 187 -16.09 30.23 1.57
N GLU A 188 -15.41 29.29 2.23
CA GLU A 188 -15.53 29.06 3.67
C GLU A 188 -14.98 30.27 4.46
N GLN A 189 -13.82 30.80 4.05
CA GLN A 189 -13.25 32.00 4.68
C GLN A 189 -14.17 33.22 4.58
N HIS A 190 -14.70 33.53 3.39
CA HIS A 190 -15.47 34.75 3.17
C HIS A 190 -16.94 34.64 3.57
N ARG A 191 -17.58 33.48 3.34
CA ARG A 191 -19.03 33.32 3.58
C ARG A 191 -19.34 32.78 4.97
N GLU A 192 -18.46 31.97 5.53
CA GLU A 192 -18.69 31.29 6.82
C GLU A 192 -17.85 31.92 7.94
N GLY A 193 -17.00 32.92 7.62
CA GLY A 193 -16.13 33.60 8.58
C GLY A 193 -15.02 32.70 9.11
N ALA A 194 -14.69 31.60 8.40
CA ALA A 194 -13.68 30.67 8.83
C ALA A 194 -12.29 31.32 8.83
N ILE A 195 -11.58 31.21 9.94
CA ILE A 195 -10.23 31.76 10.10
C ILE A 195 -9.21 30.68 9.80
N LEU A 196 -8.38 30.91 8.79
CA LEU A 196 -7.21 30.09 8.47
C LEU A 196 -6.02 30.55 9.33
N GLY A 197 -5.61 29.72 10.28
CA GLY A 197 -4.49 29.98 11.17
C GLY A 197 -4.51 31.37 11.81
N ARG A 198 -3.44 32.12 11.58
CA ARG A 198 -3.26 33.51 12.03
C ARG A 198 -3.93 34.54 11.11
N SER A 199 -5.16 34.26 10.68
CA SER A 199 -5.92 35.11 9.75
C SER A 199 -5.25 35.26 8.38
N GLN A 200 -4.69 34.16 7.87
CA GLN A 200 -4.11 34.11 6.52
C GLN A 200 -5.18 34.30 5.46
N ILE A 201 -4.88 35.07 4.43
CA ILE A 201 -5.75 35.25 3.26
C ILE A 201 -5.44 34.14 2.27
N ILE A 202 -6.48 33.48 1.78
CA ILE A 202 -6.33 32.46 0.73
C ILE A 202 -6.00 33.16 -0.59
N PRO A 203 -4.95 32.77 -1.33
CA PRO A 203 -4.59 33.42 -2.59
C PRO A 203 -5.58 33.07 -3.72
N ASP A 204 -5.58 33.81 -4.82
CA ASP A 204 -6.41 33.50 -6.00
C ASP A 204 -5.89 32.32 -6.83
N SER A 205 -4.61 31.99 -6.68
CA SER A 205 -3.95 30.94 -7.47
C SER A 205 -2.86 30.25 -6.67
N ILE A 206 -2.47 29.07 -7.16
CA ILE A 206 -1.40 28.27 -6.58
C ILE A 206 -0.04 28.92 -6.94
N PRO A 207 0.88 29.10 -5.98
CA PRO A 207 2.22 29.60 -6.26
C PRO A 207 2.95 28.74 -7.32
N PRO A 208 3.85 29.34 -8.13
CA PRO A 208 4.61 28.59 -9.11
C PRO A 208 5.52 27.55 -8.42
N ILE A 209 5.71 26.42 -9.10
CA ILE A 209 6.64 25.38 -8.65
C ILE A 209 8.09 25.91 -8.75
N PRO A 210 8.94 25.70 -7.74
CA PRO A 210 10.36 26.05 -7.80
C PRO A 210 11.07 25.42 -8.99
N SER A 211 12.00 26.14 -9.61
CA SER A 211 12.70 25.69 -10.82
C SER A 211 13.61 24.48 -10.60
N ASP A 212 14.01 24.23 -9.36
CA ASP A 212 14.84 23.11 -8.92
C ASP A 212 14.02 21.88 -8.50
N TYR A 213 12.70 21.89 -8.69
CA TYR A 213 11.84 20.75 -8.40
C TYR A 213 12.19 19.55 -9.29
N ASN A 214 12.51 18.42 -8.67
CA ASN A 214 12.91 17.17 -9.32
C ASN A 214 12.07 15.95 -8.90
N GLY A 215 10.99 16.18 -8.15
CA GLY A 215 10.04 15.14 -7.77
C GLY A 215 9.14 14.71 -8.93
N TRP A 216 8.28 13.73 -8.69
CA TRP A 216 7.30 13.30 -9.68
C TRP A 216 6.08 14.22 -9.70
N ASP A 217 5.57 14.54 -10.90
CA ASP A 217 4.38 15.39 -11.03
C ASP A 217 3.04 14.72 -10.69
N LYS A 218 3.06 13.41 -10.40
CA LYS A 218 1.91 12.63 -9.93
C LYS A 218 2.34 11.28 -9.41
N MET A 219 1.48 10.64 -8.62
CA MET A 219 1.69 9.24 -8.26
C MET A 219 1.51 8.32 -9.47
N ARG A 220 2.23 7.21 -9.47
CA ARG A 220 2.26 6.22 -10.55
C ARG A 220 2.10 4.83 -9.95
N CYS A 221 1.47 3.92 -10.67
CA CYS A 221 1.34 2.55 -10.21
C CYS A 221 1.20 1.58 -11.38
N ASP A 222 1.92 0.47 -11.29
CA ASP A 222 1.75 -0.72 -12.11
C ASP A 222 0.62 -1.56 -11.52
N TYR A 223 -0.56 -1.46 -12.15
CA TYR A 223 -1.77 -2.17 -11.74
C TYR A 223 -1.60 -3.69 -11.75
N ASN A 224 -0.75 -4.20 -12.65
CA ASN A 224 -0.52 -5.62 -12.87
C ASN A 224 0.80 -6.11 -12.24
N ALA A 225 1.36 -5.35 -11.29
CA ALA A 225 2.59 -5.73 -10.62
C ALA A 225 2.50 -7.17 -10.07
N LYS A 226 3.45 -8.01 -10.48
CA LYS A 226 3.57 -9.41 -10.04
C LYS A 226 4.76 -9.63 -9.09
N SER A 227 5.65 -8.65 -9.01
CA SER A 227 6.87 -8.69 -8.21
C SER A 227 7.13 -7.32 -7.59
N SER A 228 7.90 -7.30 -6.51
CA SER A 228 8.32 -6.06 -5.88
C SER A 228 9.38 -5.34 -6.73
N LYS A 229 9.21 -4.03 -6.92
CA LYS A 229 10.14 -3.10 -7.53
C LYS A 229 10.54 -2.08 -6.46
N LEU A 230 11.74 -2.21 -5.93
CA LEU A 230 12.29 -1.37 -4.86
C LEU A 230 13.23 -0.31 -5.45
N PRO A 231 13.62 0.72 -4.68
CA PRO A 231 14.61 1.69 -5.13
C PRO A 231 15.91 0.99 -5.53
N ASP A 232 16.63 1.59 -6.49
CA ASP A 232 17.95 1.11 -6.88
C ASP A 232 18.84 1.04 -5.63
N ASN A 233 19.61 -0.06 -5.52
CA ASN A 233 20.51 -0.39 -4.40
C ASN A 233 19.88 -0.91 -3.09
N HIS A 234 18.57 -1.13 -2.98
CA HIS A 234 17.97 -1.75 -1.79
C HIS A 234 17.36 -3.12 -2.08
N THR A 235 17.79 -4.12 -1.32
CA THR A 235 17.20 -5.46 -1.34
C THR A 235 15.85 -5.45 -0.62
N VAL A 236 14.98 -6.40 -0.99
CA VAL A 236 13.70 -6.63 -0.29
C VAL A 236 13.94 -6.86 1.21
N LEU A 237 15.03 -7.53 1.57
CA LEU A 237 15.35 -7.81 2.96
C LEU A 237 15.69 -6.54 3.76
N GLU A 238 16.46 -5.61 3.19
CA GLU A 238 16.82 -4.34 3.85
C GLU A 238 15.58 -3.50 4.12
N VAL A 239 14.71 -3.34 3.12
CA VAL A 239 13.44 -2.62 3.27
C VAL A 239 12.57 -3.28 4.34
N TYR A 240 12.48 -4.61 4.35
CA TYR A 240 11.72 -5.34 5.38
C TYR A 240 12.35 -5.27 6.78
N GLN A 241 13.68 -5.31 6.89
CA GLN A 241 14.37 -5.18 8.18
C GLN A 241 14.17 -3.78 8.75
N GLN A 242 14.22 -2.76 7.91
CA GLN A 242 13.92 -1.38 8.26
C GLN A 242 12.44 -1.24 8.69
N PHE A 243 11.52 -1.91 7.98
CA PHE A 243 10.10 -1.95 8.36
C PHE A 243 9.83 -2.59 9.72
N LEU A 244 10.63 -3.59 10.09
CA LEU A 244 10.51 -4.29 11.36
C LEU A 244 11.29 -3.62 12.50
N GLY A 245 11.97 -2.49 12.25
CA GLY A 245 12.87 -1.85 13.22
C GLY A 245 14.05 -2.75 13.61
N THR A 246 14.45 -3.65 12.71
CA THR A 246 15.51 -4.66 12.91
C THR A 246 16.73 -4.46 12.01
N ALA A 247 16.72 -3.43 11.17
CA ALA A 247 17.91 -3.00 10.45
C ALA A 247 18.96 -2.54 11.47
N LYS A 248 20.18 -3.08 11.37
CA LYS A 248 21.33 -2.68 12.19
C LYS A 248 22.09 -1.55 11.53
#